data_AF-A0A5S6QPJ4-F1
#
_entry.id   AF-A0A5S6QPJ4-F1
#
_cell.length_a   1.000
_cell.length_b   1.000
_cell.length_c   1.000
_cell.angle_alpha   90.00
_cell.angle_beta   90.00
_cell.angle_gamma   90.00
#
_symmetry.space_group_name_H-M   'P 1'
#
loop_
_entity.id
_entity.type
_entity.pdbx_description
1 polymer ?
#
loop_
_entity_poly.entity_id
_entity_poly.type
_entity_poly.pdbx_seq_one_letter_code
_entity_poly.pdbx_strand_id
1 'polypeptide(L)'
;MNALCLRQLCSPVEANLPLEKRWSHIHGLNLADQFPRGKSEIDVLVGLDFYYDFMENVVRRGKHNEPLAVRSTLGWILCGRVGEGPALGPMRALHVAVEDSVVAVLRNFWQLDAIGVLEEAESAESPSSG
;
A
#
# COMPACT_ATOMS: atom_id res chain seq x y z
N MET A 1 13.48 0.77 -11.96
CA MET A 1 12.37 0.89 -11.00
C MET A 1 11.30 -0.08 -11.48
N ASN A 2 10.92 -1.06 -10.66
CA ASN A 2 9.94 -2.08 -11.04
C ASN A 2 8.66 -1.83 -10.23
N ALA A 3 7.50 -1.94 -10.86
CA ALA A 3 6.20 -1.79 -10.21
C ALA A 3 5.32 -3.00 -10.54
N LEU A 4 4.54 -3.46 -9.57
CA LEU A 4 3.55 -4.51 -9.78
C LEU A 4 2.23 -3.87 -10.20
N CYS A 5 1.69 -4.29 -11.35
CA CYS A 5 0.37 -3.86 -11.80
C CYS A 5 -0.66 -4.93 -11.45
N LEU A 6 -1.60 -4.60 -10.57
CA LEU A 6 -2.69 -5.48 -10.16
C LEU A 6 -4.01 -4.92 -10.69
N ARG A 7 -4.93 -5.81 -11.12
CA ARG A 7 -6.28 -5.40 -11.55
C ARG A 7 -7.07 -4.73 -10.42
N GLN A 8 -6.82 -5.15 -9.18
CA GLN A 8 -7.43 -4.60 -7.98
C GLN A 8 -6.44 -4.65 -6.83
N LEU A 9 -6.17 -3.51 -6.20
CA LEU A 9 -5.29 -3.41 -5.03
C LEU A 9 -6.05 -3.77 -3.75
N CYS A 10 -7.20 -3.13 -3.52
CA CYS A 10 -8.08 -3.38 -2.40
C CYS A 10 -9.55 -3.09 -2.76
N SER A 11 -10.46 -3.33 -1.82
CA SER A 11 -11.79 -2.75 -1.90
C SER A 11 -11.71 -1.23 -1.69
N PRO A 12 -12.61 -0.43 -2.29
CA PRO A 12 -12.64 1.02 -2.09
C PRO A 12 -12.68 1.39 -0.61
N VAL A 13 -11.89 2.40 -0.25
CA VAL A 13 -11.78 2.93 1.11
C VAL A 13 -13.01 3.77 1.41
N GLU A 14 -13.60 3.52 2.58
CA GLU A 14 -14.77 4.24 3.05
C GLU A 14 -14.52 5.75 3.17
N ALA A 15 -15.62 6.50 3.24
CA ALA A 15 -15.59 7.95 3.42
C ALA A 15 -14.88 8.32 4.73
N ASN A 16 -14.13 9.44 4.71
CA ASN A 16 -13.56 10.00 5.93
C ASN A 16 -14.51 11.05 6.53
N LEU A 17 -14.36 11.31 7.83
CA LEU A 17 -15.21 12.26 8.54
C LEU A 17 -14.70 13.70 8.35
N PRO A 18 -15.58 14.72 8.42
CA PRO A 18 -15.15 16.12 8.45
C PRO A 18 -14.19 16.40 9.62
N LEU A 19 -13.27 17.34 9.41
CA LEU A 19 -12.34 17.76 10.46
C LEU A 19 -13.05 18.51 11.57
N GLU A 20 -12.60 18.30 12.80
CA GLU A 20 -13.19 18.95 13.95
C GLU A 20 -12.53 20.33 14.19
N LYS A 21 -13.36 21.38 14.27
CA LYS A 21 -12.91 22.78 14.46
C LYS A 21 -12.06 23.00 15.71
N ARG A 22 -12.11 22.10 16.70
CA ARG A 22 -11.30 22.21 17.92
C ARG A 22 -9.82 21.87 17.70
N TRP A 23 -9.46 21.19 16.62
CA TRP A 23 -8.08 20.78 16.33
C TRP A 23 -7.27 21.95 15.79
N SER A 24 -6.96 22.91 16.65
CA SER A 24 -6.27 24.15 16.29
C SER A 24 -4.91 23.90 15.60
N HIS A 25 -4.20 22.85 15.98
CA HIS A 25 -2.87 22.51 15.45
C HIS A 25 -2.84 22.11 13.97
N ILE A 26 -3.99 21.70 13.40
CA ILE A 26 -4.11 21.32 11.99
C ILE A 26 -4.70 22.40 11.09
N HIS A 27 -5.12 23.54 11.65
CA HIS A 27 -5.68 24.63 10.84
C HIS A 27 -4.61 25.21 9.91
N GLY A 28 -5.00 25.46 8.67
CA GLY A 28 -4.11 26.00 7.64
C GLY A 28 -3.06 25.03 7.12
N LEU A 29 -3.11 23.76 7.52
CA LEU A 29 -2.26 22.74 6.92
C LEU A 29 -2.74 22.40 5.51
N ASN A 30 -1.81 22.26 4.57
CA ASN A 30 -2.08 21.64 3.27
C ASN A 30 -2.12 20.11 3.46
N LEU A 31 -3.32 19.55 3.63
CA LEU A 31 -3.52 18.13 3.90
C LEU A 31 -3.30 17.28 2.64
N ALA A 32 -2.77 16.07 2.83
CA ALA A 32 -2.56 15.12 1.74
C ALA A 32 -3.85 14.45 1.23
N ASP A 33 -4.92 14.47 2.04
CA ASP A 33 -6.25 13.99 1.67
C ASP A 33 -7.29 15.10 1.90
N GLN A 34 -8.42 14.99 1.23
CA GLN A 34 -9.56 15.90 1.38
C GLN A 34 -10.41 15.47 2.58
N PHE A 35 -10.95 16.43 3.32
CA PHE A 35 -11.83 16.15 4.45
C PHE A 35 -13.03 17.10 4.44
N PRO A 36 -14.27 16.60 4.32
CA PRO A 36 -14.63 15.19 4.10
C PRO A 36 -14.33 14.73 2.66
N ARG A 37 -14.05 13.44 2.51
CA ARG A 37 -13.94 12.70 1.25
C ARG A 37 -14.99 11.59 1.25
N GLY A 38 -15.67 11.39 0.13
CA GLY A 38 -16.55 10.24 -0.09
C GLY A 38 -15.78 8.92 -0.24
N LYS A 39 -16.49 7.80 -0.41
CA LYS A 39 -15.85 6.50 -0.71
C LYS A 39 -14.97 6.61 -1.97
N SER A 40 -13.77 6.04 -1.95
CA SER A 40 -12.78 6.22 -3.03
C SER A 40 -11.93 4.97 -3.25
N GLU A 41 -11.49 4.75 -4.49
CA GLU A 41 -10.57 3.68 -4.87
C GLU A 41 -9.12 4.08 -4.57
N ILE A 42 -8.24 3.09 -4.38
CA ILE A 42 -6.80 3.31 -4.25
C ILE A 42 -6.12 2.99 -5.57
N ASP A 43 -5.41 3.97 -6.12
CA ASP A 43 -4.70 3.82 -7.40
C ASP A 43 -3.29 3.24 -7.24
N VAL A 44 -2.60 3.60 -6.16
CA VAL A 44 -1.19 3.28 -5.94
C VAL A 44 -0.93 2.88 -4.50
N LEU A 45 -0.22 1.76 -4.30
CA LEU A 45 0.40 1.40 -3.02
C LEU A 45 1.91 1.58 -3.12
N VAL A 46 2.47 2.35 -2.19
CA VAL A 46 3.91 2.58 -2.07
C VAL A 46 4.44 1.69 -0.95
N GLY A 47 5.53 0.96 -1.24
CA GLY A 47 6.18 0.10 -0.25
C GLY A 47 6.85 0.89 0.88
N LEU A 48 7.00 0.24 2.04
CA LEU A 48 7.64 0.83 3.22
C LEU A 48 9.15 1.04 3.04
N ASP A 49 9.77 0.38 2.06
CA ASP A 49 11.13 0.63 1.61
C ASP A 49 11.35 2.07 1.13
N PHE A 50 10.30 2.75 0.66
CA PHE A 50 10.32 4.16 0.28
C PHE A 50 9.84 5.10 1.40
N TYR A 51 9.64 4.61 2.63
CA TYR A 51 9.03 5.40 3.71
C TYR A 51 9.74 6.74 3.92
N TYR A 52 11.07 6.74 3.98
CA TYR A 52 11.86 7.94 4.22
C TYR A 52 11.97 8.89 3.01
N ASP A 53 11.60 8.43 1.81
CA ASP A 53 11.53 9.29 0.63
C ASP A 53 10.24 10.13 0.61
N PHE A 54 9.18 9.64 1.26
CA PHE A 54 7.88 10.30 1.33
C PHE A 54 7.64 11.04 2.64
N MET A 55 8.10 10.49 3.77
CA MET A 55 7.81 11.03 5.09
C MET A 55 8.88 12.01 5.54
N GLU A 56 8.46 13.15 6.08
CA GLU A 56 9.38 14.13 6.66
C GLU A 56 9.42 14.02 8.19
N ASN A 57 10.51 14.46 8.79
CA ASN A 57 10.71 14.48 10.25
C ASN A 57 9.97 15.65 10.95
N VAL A 58 8.86 16.12 10.38
CA VAL A 58 8.07 17.23 10.92
C VAL A 58 6.71 16.72 11.39
N VAL A 59 6.43 16.92 12.67
CA VAL A 59 5.22 16.42 13.32
C VAL A 59 4.54 17.55 14.10
N ARG A 60 3.22 17.64 14.00
CA ARG A 60 2.37 18.49 14.85
C ARG A 60 1.46 17.62 15.68
N ARG A 61 1.69 17.63 16.99
CA ARG A 61 0.94 16.84 17.96
C ARG A 61 -0.19 17.68 18.55
N GLY A 62 -1.41 17.17 18.46
CA GLY A 62 -2.56 17.70 19.17
C GLY A 62 -2.55 17.31 20.65
N LYS A 63 -3.64 17.64 21.35
CA LYS A 63 -3.90 17.18 22.71
C LYS A 63 -4.27 15.69 22.73
N HIS A 64 -4.51 15.17 23.93
CA HIS A 64 -5.04 13.82 24.09
C HIS A 64 -6.34 13.64 23.28
N ASN A 65 -6.48 12.51 22.56
CA ASN A 65 -7.60 12.18 21.67
C ASN A 65 -7.81 13.12 20.46
N GLU A 66 -6.79 13.90 20.11
CA GLU A 66 -6.71 14.65 18.86
C GLU A 66 -5.73 13.96 17.89
N PRO A 67 -5.90 14.13 16.57
CA PRO A 67 -5.04 13.47 15.60
C PRO A 67 -3.61 14.02 15.64
N LEU A 68 -2.66 13.17 15.29
CA LEU A 68 -1.29 13.54 14.97
C LEU A 68 -1.23 13.96 13.50
N ALA A 69 -0.61 15.09 13.19
CA ALA A 69 -0.31 15.47 11.82
C ALA A 69 1.18 15.26 11.54
N VAL A 70 1.50 14.53 10.48
CA VAL A 70 2.88 14.25 10.04
C VAL A 70 3.04 14.78 8.63
N ARG A 71 4.14 15.50 8.36
CA ARG A 71 4.39 16.05 7.03
C ARG A 71 4.95 14.97 6.10
N SER A 72 4.46 14.93 4.88
CA SER A 72 4.99 14.13 3.78
C SER A 72 5.15 14.99 2.53
N THR A 73 5.78 14.44 1.49
CA THR A 73 5.93 15.06 0.17
C THR A 73 4.59 15.37 -0.51
N LEU A 74 3.51 14.69 -0.13
CA LEU A 74 2.15 14.89 -0.67
C LEU A 74 1.30 15.87 0.15
N GLY A 75 1.80 16.33 1.30
CA GLY A 75 1.07 17.18 2.24
C GLY A 75 1.07 16.62 3.66
N TRP A 76 0.20 17.15 4.51
CA TRP A 76 0.06 16.70 5.90
C TRP A 76 -0.88 15.51 6.00
N ILE A 77 -0.37 14.41 6.55
CA ILE A 77 -1.13 13.18 6.82
C ILE A 77 -1.65 13.24 8.26
N LEU A 78 -2.94 13.01 8.44
CA LEU A 78 -3.55 12.88 9.77
C LEU A 78 -3.61 11.40 10.17
N CYS A 79 -3.14 11.09 11.37
CA CYS A 79 -3.12 9.73 11.90
C CYS A 79 -3.41 9.70 13.40
N GLY A 80 -3.76 8.52 13.91
CA GLY A 80 -4.04 8.31 15.32
C GLY A 80 -5.53 8.32 15.66
N ARG A 81 -5.83 7.93 16.90
CA ARG A 81 -7.20 7.78 17.38
C ARG A 81 -7.79 9.14 17.74
N VAL A 82 -8.99 9.35 17.24
CA VAL A 82 -9.79 10.55 17.51
C VAL A 82 -10.95 10.17 18.43
N GLY A 83 -11.11 10.90 19.54
CA GLY A 83 -12.23 10.75 20.49
C GLY A 83 -12.07 9.70 21.60
N GLU A 84 -13.04 9.66 22.51
CA GLU A 84 -13.08 8.78 23.70
C GLU A 84 -13.98 7.54 23.53
N GLY A 85 -14.50 7.30 22.33
CA GLY A 85 -15.35 6.15 22.06
C GLY A 85 -14.63 4.81 22.25
N PRO A 86 -15.37 3.73 22.58
CA PRO A 86 -14.82 2.38 22.56
C PRO A 86 -14.19 2.11 21.19
N ALA A 87 -13.10 1.34 21.14
CA ALA A 87 -12.44 0.99 19.89
C ALA A 87 -13.49 0.48 18.88
N LEU A 88 -13.79 1.28 17.86
CA LEU A 88 -14.78 0.94 16.85
C LEU A 88 -14.18 -0.17 15.97
N GLY A 89 -14.65 -1.39 16.19
CA GLY A 89 -14.49 -2.52 15.29
C GLY A 89 -13.25 -3.39 15.51
N PRO A 90 -13.25 -4.62 14.95
CA PRO A 90 -12.14 -5.55 15.05
C PRO A 90 -10.88 -4.96 14.39
N MET A 91 -9.80 -4.83 15.16
CA MET A 91 -8.47 -4.51 14.64
C MET A 91 -8.00 -5.68 13.77
N ARG A 92 -7.87 -5.46 12.47
CA ARG A 92 -7.32 -6.45 11.54
C ARG A 92 -5.83 -6.16 11.37
N ALA A 93 -5.00 -6.98 11.98
CA ALA A 93 -3.57 -7.03 11.69
C ALA A 93 -3.33 -8.12 10.63
N LEU A 94 -2.68 -7.76 9.53
CA LEU A 94 -2.23 -8.72 8.53
C LEU A 94 -0.74 -8.98 8.77
N HIS A 95 -0.41 -10.20 9.20
CA HIS A 95 0.97 -10.67 9.31
C HIS A 95 1.27 -11.55 8.11
N VAL A 96 2.24 -11.13 7.30
CA VAL A 96 2.77 -11.93 6.19
C VAL A 96 4.23 -12.22 6.52
N ALA A 97 4.54 -13.49 6.77
CA ALA A 97 5.90 -13.98 6.86
C ALA A 97 6.28 -14.64 5.53
N VAL A 98 7.46 -14.34 5.03
CA VAL A 98 8.04 -15.04 3.88
C VAL A 98 8.75 -16.27 4.43
N GLU A 99 8.25 -17.46 4.07
CA GLU A 99 8.89 -18.72 4.40
C GLU A 99 9.57 -19.26 3.13
N ASP A 100 10.91 -19.40 3.17
CA ASP A 100 11.72 -19.80 2.00
C ASP A 100 11.25 -21.14 1.39
N SER A 101 10.74 -22.04 2.22
CA SER A 101 10.17 -23.32 1.81
C SER A 101 8.97 -23.13 0.86
N VAL A 102 8.09 -22.17 1.16
CA VAL A 102 6.88 -21.86 0.37
C VAL A 102 7.24 -21.12 -0.92
N VAL A 103 8.25 -20.25 -0.88
CA VAL A 103 8.79 -19.58 -2.08
C VAL A 103 9.33 -20.60 -3.08
N ALA A 104 10.07 -21.61 -2.61
CA ALA A 104 10.56 -22.69 -3.47
C ALA A 104 9.41 -23.50 -4.09
N VAL A 105 8.36 -23.81 -3.32
CA VAL A 105 7.18 -24.53 -3.83
C VAL A 105 6.40 -23.71 -4.86
N LEU A 106 6.17 -22.42 -4.62
CA LEU A 106 5.52 -21.51 -5.57
C LEU A 106 6.32 -21.35 -6.86
N ARG A 107 7.66 -21.26 -6.75
CA ARG A 107 8.54 -21.25 -7.92
C ARG A 107 8.42 -22.53 -8.74
N ASN A 108 8.45 -23.69 -8.09
CA ASN A 108 8.30 -24.98 -8.77
C ASN A 108 6.92 -25.08 -9.42
N PHE A 109 5.87 -24.64 -8.73
CA PHE A 109 4.51 -24.61 -9.26
C PHE A 109 4.40 -23.75 -10.53
N TRP A 110 4.92 -22.52 -10.51
CA TRP A 110 4.91 -21.65 -11.69
C TRP A 110 5.83 -22.11 -12.82
N GLN A 111 6.89 -22.87 -12.53
CA GLN A 111 7.70 -23.52 -13.56
C GLN A 111 6.91 -24.63 -14.27
N LEU A 112 6.04 -25.36 -13.56
CA LEU A 112 5.23 -26.44 -14.13
C LEU A 112 4.10 -25.89 -15.01
N ASP A 113 3.47 -24.78 -14.64
CA ASP A 113 2.45 -24.09 -15.46
C ASP A 113 3.03 -23.40 -16.71
N ALA A 114 4.35 -23.23 -16.78
CA ALA A 114 5.03 -22.70 -17.96
C ALA A 114 5.31 -23.78 -19.04
N ILE A 115 5.10 -25.07 -18.72
CA ILE A 115 5.28 -26.19 -19.65
C ILE A 115 4.12 -26.16 -20.66
N GLY A 116 4.40 -25.63 -21.85
CA GLY A 116 3.42 -25.43 -22.93
C GLY A 116 3.25 -23.98 -23.41
N VAL A 117 3.88 -23.01 -22.73
CA VAL A 117 3.95 -21.59 -23.19
C VAL A 117 5.31 -21.27 -23.84
N LEU A 118 6.33 -22.08 -23.57
CA LEU A 118 7.57 -22.03 -24.33
C LEU A 118 7.37 -22.85 -25.59
N GLU A 119 7.27 -22.17 -26.74
CA GLU A 119 7.60 -22.80 -28.01
C GLU A 119 9.01 -23.36 -27.86
N GLU A 120 9.15 -24.68 -28.01
CA GLU A 120 10.44 -25.28 -28.27
C GLU A 120 11.00 -24.54 -29.47
N ALA A 121 12.03 -23.73 -29.25
CA ALA A 121 12.86 -23.22 -30.33
C ALA A 121 13.40 -24.46 -31.05
N GLU A 122 12.70 -24.79 -32.13
CA GLU A 122 12.78 -26.02 -32.86
C GLU A 122 14.22 -26.25 -33.31
N SER A 123 14.69 -27.45 -32.99
CA SER A 123 15.82 -28.08 -33.61
C SER A 123 15.66 -28.10 -35.14
N ALA A 124 16.47 -27.32 -35.85
CA ALA A 124 16.77 -27.49 -37.27
C ALA A 124 18.23 -27.01 -37.43
N GLU A 125 19.21 -27.74 -37.99
CA GLU A 125 19.22 -28.81 -38.97
C GLU A 125 20.54 -29.58 -38.80
N SER A 126 20.48 -30.91 -38.83
CA SER A 126 21.61 -31.73 -39.25
C SER A 126 21.44 -32.07 -40.73
N PRO A 127 22.37 -31.73 -41.64
CA PRO A 127 22.38 -32.31 -42.97
C PRO A 127 23.23 -33.58 -42.97
N SER A 128 22.61 -34.69 -43.38
CA SER A 128 23.26 -35.94 -43.73
C SER A 128 23.84 -35.89 -45.15
N SER A 129 25.09 -36.36 -45.26
CA SER A 129 25.75 -37.06 -46.39
C SER A 129 25.71 -36.47 -47.81
N GLY A 130 26.90 -36.15 -48.30
CA GLY A 130 27.35 -36.18 -49.69
C GLY A 130 28.84 -36.49 -49.74
#